data_AF-A0A150KL52-F1
#
_entry.id   AF-A0A150KL52-F1
#
_cell.length_a   1.000
_cell.length_b   1.000
_cell.length_c   1.000
_cell.angle_alpha   90.00
_cell.angle_beta   90.00
_cell.angle_gamma   90.00
#
_symmetry.space_group_name_H-M   'P 1'
#
loop_
_entity.id
_entity.type
_entity.pdbx_description
1 polymer ?
#
loop_
_entity_poly.entity_id
_entity_poly.type
_entity_poly.pdbx_seq_one_letter_code
_entity_poly.pdbx_strand_id
1 'polypeptide(L)'
;MDKITNLLKESSFSVDLNETLTLHLQALEKDKERIEQSITAIKRVIKLLEKEGEVDSAILFSLIHGIQTENIQKEWMERHMLADVMEELSNKTEEEKITLDQTFIQLAKEVKQLYGKPVEDPKVQEMIKTYIEASFKFLGDDLMERLAETNVEELDVQELENMTSPFTEDEQDWLNQAMEYYMKQTESE
;
A
#
# COMPACT_ATOMS: atom_id res chain seq x y z
N MET A 1 -3.09 -33.20 -10.55
CA MET A 1 -2.80 -33.90 -11.81
C MET A 1 -3.64 -35.16 -11.95
N ASP A 2 -3.63 -36.07 -10.97
CA ASP A 2 -4.30 -37.39 -11.08
C ASP A 2 -5.82 -37.36 -11.32
N LYS A 3 -6.55 -36.35 -10.83
CA LYS A 3 -8.00 -36.20 -11.11
C LYS A 3 -8.28 -35.89 -12.59
N ILE A 4 -7.50 -35.00 -13.20
CA ILE A 4 -7.66 -34.61 -14.61
C ILE A 4 -7.34 -35.79 -15.53
N THR A 5 -6.31 -36.58 -15.19
CA THR A 5 -5.90 -37.74 -16.00
C THR A 5 -6.96 -38.85 -16.05
N ASN A 6 -7.76 -39.00 -15.00
CA ASN A 6 -8.86 -39.97 -14.98
C ASN A 6 -10.10 -39.48 -15.74
N LEU A 7 -10.38 -38.17 -15.71
CA LEU A 7 -11.48 -37.55 -16.47
C LEU A 7 -11.29 -37.61 -18.00
N LEU A 8 -10.03 -37.65 -18.48
CA LEU A 8 -9.69 -37.79 -19.90
C LEU A 8 -10.04 -39.16 -20.52
N LYS A 9 -10.44 -40.15 -19.71
CA LYS A 9 -10.77 -41.52 -20.16
C LYS A 9 -12.28 -41.77 -20.29
N GLU A 10 -13.12 -40.80 -19.96
CA GLU A 10 -14.59 -40.94 -20.03
C GLU A 10 -15.14 -40.57 -21.41
N SER A 11 -16.19 -41.27 -21.85
CA SER A 11 -16.83 -41.08 -23.17
C SER A 11 -17.85 -39.94 -23.21
N SER A 12 -18.18 -39.34 -22.06
CA SER A 12 -19.06 -38.19 -21.92
C SER A 12 -18.73 -37.45 -20.63
N PHE A 13 -18.69 -36.12 -20.68
CA PHE A 13 -18.32 -35.29 -19.54
C PHE A 13 -19.55 -34.88 -18.71
N SER A 14 -19.41 -34.91 -17.39
CA SER A 14 -20.46 -34.57 -16.43
C SER A 14 -20.45 -33.07 -16.08
N VAL A 15 -21.53 -32.60 -15.43
CA VAL A 15 -21.60 -31.24 -14.84
C VAL A 15 -20.45 -31.01 -13.84
N ASP A 16 -20.02 -32.06 -13.14
CA ASP A 16 -18.89 -32.06 -12.19
C ASP A 16 -17.54 -31.73 -12.86
N LEU A 17 -17.33 -32.16 -14.12
CA LEU A 17 -16.14 -31.75 -14.87
C LEU A 17 -16.20 -30.26 -15.26
N ASN A 18 -17.37 -29.76 -15.69
CA ASN A 18 -17.52 -28.34 -16.03
C ASN A 18 -17.26 -27.46 -14.81
N GLU A 19 -17.81 -27.81 -13.64
CA GLU A 19 -17.53 -27.10 -12.38
C GLU A 19 -16.04 -27.13 -12.04
N THR A 20 -15.39 -28.30 -12.16
CA THR A 20 -13.95 -28.44 -11.93
C THR A 20 -13.11 -27.59 -12.89
N LEU A 21 -13.45 -27.57 -14.18
CA LEU A 21 -12.75 -26.74 -15.18
C LEU A 21 -12.96 -25.24 -14.94
N THR A 22 -14.16 -24.83 -14.52
CA THR A 22 -14.45 -23.44 -14.13
C THR A 22 -13.59 -23.02 -12.93
N LEU A 23 -13.51 -23.85 -11.89
CA LEU A 23 -12.65 -23.57 -10.73
C LEU A 23 -11.17 -23.48 -11.12
N HIS A 24 -10.70 -24.35 -12.02
CA HIS A 24 -9.33 -24.28 -12.55
C HIS A 24 -9.08 -23.01 -13.37
N LEU A 25 -10.03 -22.61 -14.21
CA LEU A 25 -9.94 -21.37 -14.98
C LEU A 25 -9.84 -20.15 -14.05
N GLN A 26 -10.71 -20.06 -13.05
CA GLN A 26 -10.69 -18.99 -12.05
C GLN A 26 -9.36 -18.93 -11.29
N ALA A 27 -8.79 -20.08 -10.93
CA ALA A 27 -7.48 -20.12 -10.27
C ALA A 27 -6.36 -19.59 -11.19
N LEU A 28 -6.38 -19.96 -12.47
CA LEU A 28 -5.40 -19.47 -13.46
C LEU A 28 -5.55 -17.97 -13.74
N GLU A 29 -6.79 -17.46 -13.79
CA GLU A 29 -7.06 -16.03 -13.95
C GLU A 29 -6.53 -15.23 -12.75
N LYS A 30 -6.75 -15.73 -11.53
CA LYS A 30 -6.18 -15.12 -10.31
C LYS A 30 -4.65 -15.16 -10.29
N ASP A 31 -4.04 -16.27 -10.72
CA ASP A 31 -2.59 -16.37 -10.83
C ASP A 31 -2.02 -15.40 -11.87
N LYS A 32 -2.71 -15.23 -13.01
CA LYS A 32 -2.33 -14.25 -14.03
C LYS A 32 -2.31 -12.83 -13.45
N GLU A 33 -3.38 -12.43 -12.76
CA GLU A 33 -3.48 -11.10 -12.13
C GLU A 33 -2.33 -10.85 -11.13
N ARG A 34 -2.05 -11.83 -10.27
CA ARG A 34 -0.94 -11.76 -9.30
C ARG A 34 0.43 -11.61 -9.98
N ILE A 35 0.65 -12.29 -11.11
CA ILE A 35 1.87 -12.16 -11.92
C ILE A 35 1.97 -10.76 -12.52
N GLU A 36 0.88 -10.24 -13.07
CA GLU A 36 0.83 -8.89 -13.65
C GLU A 36 1.14 -7.82 -12.61
N GLN A 37 0.54 -7.90 -11.41
CA GLN A 37 0.86 -7.03 -10.27
C GLN A 37 2.34 -7.11 -9.86
N SER A 38 2.89 -8.32 -9.80
CA SER A 38 4.31 -8.53 -9.46
C SER A 38 5.24 -7.91 -10.51
N ILE A 39 4.89 -8.01 -11.80
CA ILE A 39 5.63 -7.35 -12.88
C ILE A 39 5.58 -5.82 -12.71
N THR A 40 4.41 -5.27 -12.38
CA THR A 40 4.24 -3.83 -12.13
C THR A 40 5.08 -3.36 -10.94
N ALA A 41 5.03 -4.09 -9.81
CA ALA A 41 5.84 -3.80 -8.63
C ALA A 41 7.34 -3.79 -8.96
N ILE A 42 7.83 -4.82 -9.66
CA ILE A 42 9.24 -4.91 -10.06
C ILE A 42 9.63 -3.74 -10.98
N LYS A 43 8.80 -3.39 -11.97
CA LYS A 43 9.07 -2.27 -12.87
C LYS A 43 9.16 -0.93 -12.14
N ARG A 44 8.24 -0.66 -11.21
CA ARG A 44 8.24 0.56 -10.39
C ARG A 44 9.49 0.61 -9.50
N VAL A 45 9.80 -0.50 -8.84
CA VAL A 45 11.02 -0.61 -8.00
C VAL A 45 12.30 -0.39 -8.80
N ILE A 46 12.44 -0.94 -10.00
CA ILE A 46 13.62 -0.69 -10.86
C ILE A 46 13.79 0.81 -11.11
N LYS A 47 12.71 1.50 -11.54
CA LYS A 47 12.73 2.95 -11.79
C LYS A 47 13.07 3.76 -10.53
N LEU A 48 12.61 3.31 -9.36
CA LEU A 48 12.90 3.97 -8.09
C LEU A 48 14.34 3.79 -7.67
N LEU A 49 14.90 2.58 -7.77
CA LEU A 49 16.30 2.31 -7.46
C LEU A 49 17.26 3.06 -8.41
N GLU A 50 16.88 3.26 -9.68
CA GLU A 50 17.64 4.11 -10.62
C GLU A 50 17.74 5.58 -10.15
N LYS A 51 16.73 6.08 -9.42
CA LYS A 51 16.68 7.45 -8.89
C LYS A 51 17.29 7.59 -7.50
N GLU A 52 16.95 6.66 -6.62
CA GLU A 52 17.28 6.69 -5.19
C GLU A 52 18.66 6.08 -4.88
N GLY A 53 19.21 5.28 -5.80
CA GLY A 53 20.43 4.52 -5.58
C GLY A 53 20.20 3.38 -4.59
N GLU A 54 20.65 3.56 -3.35
CA GLU A 54 20.52 2.55 -2.29
C GLU A 54 19.27 2.80 -1.44
N VAL A 55 18.53 1.73 -1.19
CA VAL A 55 17.32 1.71 -0.36
C VAL A 55 17.42 0.54 0.60
N ASP A 56 17.10 0.78 1.87
CA ASP A 56 17.06 -0.27 2.89
C ASP A 56 16.08 -1.39 2.51
N SER A 57 16.45 -2.63 2.83
CA SER A 57 15.68 -3.80 2.42
C SER A 57 14.26 -3.82 3.01
N ALA A 58 14.06 -3.37 4.26
CA ALA A 58 12.74 -3.33 4.88
C ALA A 58 11.83 -2.32 4.17
N ILE A 59 12.37 -1.15 3.81
CA ILE A 59 11.68 -0.14 3.01
C ILE A 59 11.29 -0.71 1.64
N LEU A 60 12.22 -1.38 0.98
CA LEU A 60 11.99 -1.94 -0.35
C LEU A 60 10.93 -3.06 -0.34
N PHE A 61 10.99 -3.98 0.63
CA PHE A 61 10.01 -5.05 0.75
C PHE A 61 8.63 -4.52 1.13
N SER A 62 8.57 -3.53 2.02
CA SER A 62 7.33 -2.83 2.36
C SER A 62 6.68 -2.21 1.12
N LEU A 63 7.47 -1.51 0.29
CA LEU A 63 6.97 -0.92 -0.94
C LEU A 63 6.47 -1.97 -1.94
N ILE A 64 7.24 -3.04 -2.18
CA ILE A 64 6.84 -4.13 -3.08
C ILE A 64 5.51 -4.72 -2.62
N HIS A 65 5.38 -4.97 -1.31
CA HIS A 65 4.17 -5.53 -0.74
C HIS A 65 2.98 -4.57 -0.89
N GLY A 66 3.19 -3.28 -0.64
CA GLY A 66 2.20 -2.23 -0.87
C GLY A 66 1.67 -2.25 -2.30
N ILE A 67 2.57 -2.28 -3.30
CA ILE A 67 2.18 -2.31 -4.72
C ILE A 67 1.46 -3.63 -5.07
N GLN A 68 1.92 -4.76 -4.55
CA GLN A 68 1.29 -6.07 -4.81
C GLN A 68 -0.10 -6.20 -4.18
N THR A 69 -0.40 -5.41 -3.15
CA THR A 69 -1.68 -5.44 -2.44
C THR A 69 -2.61 -4.28 -2.81
N GLU A 70 -2.25 -3.43 -3.80
CA GLU A 70 -3.07 -2.29 -4.24
C GLU A 70 -4.52 -2.69 -4.60
N ASN A 71 -4.73 -3.84 -5.24
CA ASN A 71 -6.09 -4.31 -5.55
C ASN A 71 -6.90 -4.70 -4.29
N ILE A 72 -6.23 -5.24 -3.26
CA ILE A 72 -6.87 -5.55 -1.98
C ILE A 72 -7.20 -4.26 -1.23
N GLN A 73 -6.28 -3.30 -1.24
CA GLN A 73 -6.50 -1.96 -0.68
C GLN A 73 -7.65 -1.24 -1.37
N LYS A 74 -7.79 -1.42 -2.69
CA LYS A 74 -8.93 -0.94 -3.48
C LYS A 74 -10.25 -1.51 -2.99
N GLU A 75 -10.37 -2.83 -2.91
CA GLU A 75 -11.59 -3.50 -2.44
C GLU A 75 -11.93 -3.12 -1.00
N TRP A 76 -10.92 -2.88 -0.18
CA TRP A 76 -11.09 -2.36 1.18
C TRP A 76 -11.64 -0.93 1.18
N MET A 77 -11.04 -0.01 0.42
CA MET A 77 -11.52 1.38 0.33
C MET A 77 -12.95 1.49 -0.18
N GLU A 78 -13.33 0.64 -1.15
CA GLU A 78 -14.70 0.56 -1.66
C GLU A 78 -15.71 0.14 -0.57
N ARG A 79 -15.34 -0.80 0.30
CA ARG A 79 -16.20 -1.26 1.42
C ARG A 79 -16.37 -0.21 2.51
N HIS A 80 -15.39 0.68 2.68
CA HIS A 80 -15.34 1.65 3.79
C HIS A 80 -15.69 3.09 3.39
N MET A 81 -16.49 3.28 2.35
CA MET A 81 -16.95 4.61 1.89
C MET A 81 -15.82 5.55 1.45
N LEU A 82 -14.65 5.00 1.13
CA LEU A 82 -13.48 5.69 0.59
C LEU A 82 -13.35 5.50 -0.94
N ALA A 83 -14.44 5.14 -1.61
CA ALA A 83 -14.45 4.88 -3.05
C ALA A 83 -13.97 6.07 -3.88
N ASP A 84 -14.28 7.30 -3.46
CA ASP A 84 -13.85 8.51 -4.17
C ASP A 84 -12.34 8.76 -4.02
N VAL A 85 -11.75 8.44 -2.85
CA VAL A 85 -10.30 8.45 -2.65
C VAL A 85 -9.65 7.43 -3.58
N MET A 86 -10.25 6.23 -3.67
CA MET A 86 -9.77 5.16 -4.52
C MET A 86 -9.87 5.48 -6.02
N GLU A 87 -10.93 6.14 -6.45
CA GLU A 87 -11.10 6.57 -7.84
C GLU A 87 -10.00 7.56 -8.22
N GLU A 88 -9.71 8.53 -7.36
CA GLU A 88 -8.64 9.50 -7.59
C GLU A 88 -7.26 8.81 -7.63
N LEU A 89 -6.98 7.87 -6.72
CA LEU A 89 -5.76 7.05 -6.73
C LEU A 89 -5.63 6.20 -8.01
N SER A 90 -6.75 5.65 -8.49
CA SER A 90 -6.80 4.85 -9.72
C SER A 90 -6.51 5.69 -10.96
N ASN A 91 -6.95 6.94 -10.98
CA ASN A 91 -6.81 7.87 -12.09
C ASN A 91 -5.39 8.47 -12.19
N LYS A 92 -4.56 8.33 -11.16
CA LYS A 92 -3.15 8.77 -11.20
C LYS A 92 -2.36 8.02 -12.28
N THR A 93 -1.54 8.78 -13.00
CA THR A 93 -0.57 8.26 -13.96
C THR A 93 0.50 7.40 -13.27
N GLU A 94 1.17 6.55 -14.04
CA GLU A 94 2.31 5.76 -13.54
C GLU A 94 3.40 6.66 -12.94
N GLU A 95 3.69 7.80 -13.56
CA GLU A 95 4.66 8.78 -13.05
C GLU A 95 4.24 9.41 -11.72
N GLU A 96 2.96 9.69 -11.52
CA GLU A 96 2.43 10.19 -10.25
C GLU A 96 2.52 9.12 -9.15
N LYS A 97 2.18 7.87 -9.47
CA LYS A 97 2.33 6.73 -8.55
C LYS A 97 3.79 6.50 -8.16
N ILE A 98 4.72 6.60 -9.11
CA ILE A 98 6.17 6.54 -8.82
C ILE A 98 6.60 7.69 -7.92
N THR A 99 6.02 8.88 -8.08
CA THR A 99 6.34 10.04 -7.22
C THR A 99 5.85 9.82 -5.79
N LEU A 100 4.68 9.20 -5.61
CA LEU A 100 4.17 8.78 -4.31
C LEU A 100 5.10 7.76 -3.65
N ASP A 101 5.49 6.71 -4.38
CA ASP A 101 6.44 5.69 -3.89
C ASP A 101 7.76 6.31 -3.45
N GLN A 102 8.26 7.27 -4.23
CA GLN A 102 9.50 7.99 -3.92
C GLN A 102 9.37 8.80 -2.63
N THR A 103 8.23 9.47 -2.44
CA THR A 103 7.91 10.21 -1.21
C THR A 103 7.88 9.28 0.00
N PHE A 104 7.27 8.10 -0.14
CA PHE A 104 7.27 7.07 0.90
C PHE A 104 8.68 6.58 1.25
N ILE A 105 9.53 6.29 0.25
CA ILE A 105 10.92 5.89 0.48
C ILE A 105 11.67 6.97 1.26
N GLN A 106 11.51 8.23 0.85
CA GLN A 106 12.21 9.35 1.48
C GLN A 106 11.76 9.55 2.93
N LEU A 107 10.45 9.51 3.20
CA LEU A 107 9.93 9.51 4.57
C LEU A 107 10.54 8.36 5.37
N ALA A 108 10.47 7.13 4.87
CA ALA A 108 10.95 5.97 5.61
C ALA A 108 12.45 6.04 5.92
N LYS A 109 13.25 6.60 5.00
CA LYS A 109 14.67 6.90 5.23
C LYS A 109 14.84 7.94 6.34
N GLU A 110 14.09 9.04 6.31
CA GLU A 110 14.18 10.11 7.31
C GLU A 110 13.73 9.64 8.70
N VAL A 111 12.65 8.86 8.79
CA VAL A 111 12.19 8.25 10.04
C VAL A 111 13.30 7.42 10.66
N LYS A 112 13.90 6.51 9.90
CA LYS A 112 15.00 5.67 10.40
C LYS A 112 16.25 6.48 10.79
N GLN A 113 16.51 7.60 10.13
CA GLN A 113 17.66 8.47 10.46
C GLN A 113 17.42 9.35 11.69
N LEU A 114 16.19 9.78 11.92
CA LEU A 114 15.82 10.70 13.01
C LEU A 114 15.30 9.97 14.25
N TYR A 115 14.95 8.70 14.13
CA TYR A 115 14.46 7.87 15.21
C TYR A 115 15.37 7.94 16.45
N GLY A 116 14.74 8.06 17.63
CA GLY A 116 15.42 8.24 18.92
C GLY A 116 15.68 9.71 19.30
N LYS A 117 15.42 10.67 18.41
CA LYS A 117 15.40 12.09 18.76
C LYS A 117 14.10 12.48 19.48
N PRO A 118 14.10 13.57 20.27
CA PRO A 118 12.87 14.16 20.79
C PRO A 118 11.91 14.50 19.64
N VAL A 119 10.62 14.25 19.84
CA VAL A 119 9.61 14.51 18.81
C VAL A 119 9.52 15.99 18.46
N GLU A 120 9.91 16.87 19.39
CA GLU A 120 9.94 18.32 19.23
C GLU A 120 11.19 18.83 18.48
N ASP A 121 12.14 17.96 18.14
CA ASP A 121 13.34 18.35 17.37
C ASP A 121 12.89 19.03 16.06
N PRO A 122 13.42 20.22 15.71
CA PRO A 122 13.00 20.93 14.51
C PRO A 122 13.11 20.11 13.22
N LYS A 123 14.08 19.20 13.13
CA LYS A 123 14.24 18.31 11.97
C LYS A 123 13.15 17.25 11.90
N VAL A 124 12.68 16.77 13.06
CA VAL A 124 11.56 15.83 13.12
C VAL A 124 10.28 16.54 12.68
N GLN A 125 10.04 17.74 13.19
CA GLN A 125 8.85 18.53 12.80
C GLN A 125 8.88 18.93 11.31
N GLU A 126 10.05 19.26 10.76
CA GLU A 126 10.24 19.53 9.33
C GLU A 126 9.96 18.29 8.45
N MET A 127 10.43 17.10 8.85
CA MET A 127 10.12 15.84 8.17
C MET A 127 8.60 15.58 8.15
N ILE A 128 7.93 15.70 9.31
CA ILE A 128 6.47 15.48 9.41
C ILE A 128 5.71 16.47 8.52
N LYS A 129 6.08 17.76 8.59
CA LYS A 129 5.50 18.80 7.74
C LYS A 129 5.63 18.48 6.26
N THR A 130 6.84 18.12 5.82
CA THR A 130 7.13 17.81 4.41
C THR A 130 6.30 16.64 3.93
N TYR A 131 6.14 15.62 4.76
CA TYR A 131 5.30 14.47 4.44
C TYR A 131 3.82 14.86 4.31
N ILE A 132 3.28 15.60 5.27
CA ILE A 132 1.88 16.06 5.24
C ILE A 132 1.63 16.92 4.00
N GLU A 133 2.49 17.89 3.71
CA GLU A 133 2.37 18.74 2.51
C GLU A 133 2.42 17.93 1.21
N ALA A 134 3.27 16.89 1.15
CA ALA A 134 3.32 15.99 0.00
C ALA A 134 2.04 15.16 -0.15
N SER A 135 1.47 14.66 0.96
CA SER A 135 0.18 13.95 0.97
C SER A 135 -0.96 14.85 0.50
N PHE A 136 -1.06 16.08 1.02
CA PHE A 136 -2.05 17.07 0.56
C PHE A 136 -1.89 17.41 -0.92
N LYS A 137 -0.66 17.60 -1.39
CA LYS A 137 -0.40 17.86 -2.82
C LYS A 137 -0.84 16.71 -3.73
N PHE A 138 -0.79 15.47 -3.23
CA PHE A 138 -1.10 14.29 -4.01
C PHE A 138 -2.61 13.96 -4.01
N LEU A 139 -3.25 14.01 -2.84
CA LEU A 139 -4.65 13.66 -2.64
C LEU A 139 -5.60 14.86 -2.77
N GLY A 140 -5.11 16.08 -2.55
CA GLY A 140 -5.94 17.28 -2.47
C GLY A 140 -6.64 17.41 -1.11
N ASP A 141 -7.05 18.64 -0.81
CA ASP A 141 -7.61 19.00 0.51
C ASP A 141 -8.88 18.22 0.86
N ASP A 142 -9.80 18.06 -0.12
CA ASP A 142 -11.09 17.38 0.06
C ASP A 142 -10.93 15.90 0.46
N LEU A 143 -10.02 15.18 -0.21
CA LEU A 143 -9.78 13.77 0.10
C LEU A 143 -9.02 13.59 1.41
N MET A 144 -8.13 14.53 1.74
CA MET A 144 -7.43 14.52 3.02
C MET A 144 -8.38 14.74 4.20
N GLU A 145 -9.32 15.66 4.09
CA GLU A 145 -10.34 15.89 5.12
C GLU A 145 -11.19 14.64 5.33
N ARG A 146 -11.64 13.99 4.25
CA ARG A 146 -12.41 12.74 4.34
C ARG A 146 -11.64 11.57 4.95
N LEU A 147 -10.35 11.46 4.65
CA LEU A 147 -9.49 10.47 5.28
C LEU A 147 -9.34 10.73 6.78
N ALA A 148 -9.24 11.99 7.20
CA ALA A 148 -9.17 12.35 8.61
C ALA A 148 -10.49 12.10 9.36
N GLU A 149 -11.64 12.29 8.69
CA GLU A 149 -12.97 11.98 9.24
C GLU A 149 -13.24 10.47 9.35
N THR A 150 -12.47 9.65 8.63
CA THR A 150 -12.63 8.20 8.65
C THR A 150 -11.97 7.63 9.89
N ASN A 151 -12.79 7.21 10.86
CA ASN A 151 -12.31 6.72 12.13
C ASN A 151 -11.63 5.34 11.99
N VAL A 152 -10.30 5.31 11.97
CA VAL A 152 -9.50 4.08 11.73
C VAL A 152 -9.63 3.06 12.86
N GLU A 153 -10.00 3.48 14.07
CA GLU A 153 -10.17 2.59 15.23
C GLU A 153 -11.33 1.58 15.10
N GLU A 154 -12.33 1.82 14.23
CA GLU A 154 -13.42 0.88 13.93
C GLU A 154 -13.16 0.01 12.68
N LEU A 155 -12.02 0.22 12.00
CA LEU A 155 -11.66 -0.51 10.80
C LEU A 155 -11.04 -1.86 11.17
N ASP A 156 -11.33 -2.91 10.39
CA ASP A 156 -10.79 -4.25 10.63
C ASP A 156 -9.28 -4.25 10.32
N VAL A 157 -8.49 -3.83 11.32
CA VAL A 157 -7.03 -3.62 11.23
C VAL A 157 -6.34 -4.90 10.76
N GLN A 158 -6.93 -6.08 10.97
CA GLN A 158 -6.42 -7.38 10.49
C GLN A 158 -6.34 -7.50 8.96
N GLU A 159 -7.20 -6.81 8.20
CA GLU A 159 -7.11 -6.82 6.73
C GLU A 159 -6.00 -5.86 6.24
N LEU A 160 -5.76 -4.77 6.98
CA LEU A 160 -4.66 -3.82 6.78
C LEU A 160 -3.33 -4.28 7.39
N GLU A 161 -3.33 -5.22 8.34
CA GLU A 161 -2.14 -5.81 9.00
C GLU A 161 -1.23 -6.56 8.02
N ASN A 162 -1.73 -6.85 6.81
CA ASN A 162 -0.88 -7.33 5.73
C ASN A 162 -0.01 -6.21 5.12
N MET A 163 -0.29 -4.92 5.37
CA MET A 163 0.63 -3.84 5.05
C MET A 163 1.88 -3.98 5.89
N THR A 164 2.90 -4.65 5.35
CA THR A 164 4.19 -4.75 5.99
C THR A 164 4.75 -3.34 6.16
N SER A 165 4.73 -2.80 7.38
CA SER A 165 5.39 -1.54 7.70
C SER A 165 6.91 -1.73 7.57
N PRO A 166 7.65 -0.73 7.07
CA PRO A 166 9.11 -0.78 7.06
C PRO A 166 9.70 -0.49 8.44
N PHE A 167 8.86 -0.17 9.42
CA PHE A 167 9.22 0.29 10.75
C PHE A 167 9.14 -0.83 11.79
N THR A 168 9.99 -0.76 12.80
CA THR A 168 9.78 -1.51 14.04
C THR A 168 8.60 -0.93 14.84
N GLU A 169 8.09 -1.67 15.82
CA GLU A 169 7.05 -1.16 16.73
C GLU A 169 7.48 0.16 17.39
N ASP A 170 8.70 0.22 17.92
CA ASP A 170 9.20 1.44 18.56
C ASP A 170 9.34 2.62 17.57
N GLU A 171 9.79 2.35 16.32
CA GLU A 171 9.87 3.36 15.26
C GLU A 171 8.48 3.89 14.89
N GLN A 172 7.49 3.00 14.81
CA GLN A 172 6.11 3.35 14.50
C GLN A 172 5.47 4.17 15.63
N ASP A 173 5.65 3.77 16.88
CA ASP A 173 5.15 4.51 18.05
C ASP A 173 5.76 5.91 18.14
N TRP A 174 7.07 6.01 17.90
CA TRP A 174 7.77 7.30 17.84
C TRP A 174 7.24 8.19 16.72
N LEU A 175 7.00 7.62 15.54
CA LEU A 175 6.46 8.34 14.39
C LEU A 175 5.03 8.85 14.68
N ASN A 176 4.19 8.02 15.27
CA ASN A 176 2.82 8.38 15.66
C ASN A 176 2.83 9.56 16.65
N GLN A 177 3.70 9.51 17.66
CA GLN A 177 3.86 10.62 18.62
C GLN A 177 4.33 11.91 17.94
N ALA A 178 5.27 11.82 16.98
CA ALA A 178 5.74 12.99 16.24
C ALA A 178 4.63 13.62 15.38
N MET A 179 3.81 12.80 14.73
CA MET A 179 2.63 13.27 13.98
C MET A 179 1.59 13.92 14.91
N GLU A 180 1.23 13.27 16.01
CA GLU A 180 0.29 13.84 16.98
C GLU A 180 0.77 15.19 17.53
N TYR A 181 2.06 15.31 17.84
CA TYR A 181 2.63 16.55 18.32
C TYR A 181 2.52 17.66 17.28
N TYR A 182 2.86 17.37 16.02
CA TYR A 182 2.73 18.32 14.92
C TYR A 182 1.28 18.80 14.75
N MET A 183 0.31 17.88 14.74
CA MET A 183 -1.11 18.21 14.58
C MET A 183 -1.63 19.11 15.71
N LYS A 184 -1.28 18.81 16.97
CA LYS A 184 -1.66 19.63 18.13
C LYS A 184 -1.10 21.06 18.04
N GLN A 185 0.09 21.23 17.47
CA GLN A 185 0.65 22.56 17.26
C GLN A 185 -0.14 23.34 16.21
N THR A 186 -0.46 22.71 15.08
CA THR A 186 -1.20 23.37 13.99
C THR A 186 -2.66 23.68 14.33
N GLU A 187 -3.29 22.93 15.23
CA GLU A 187 -4.64 23.26 15.75
C GLU A 187 -4.64 24.43 16.76
N SER A 188 -3.47 24.75 17.32
CA SER A 188 -3.31 25.81 18.34
C SER A 188 -2.89 27.17 17.75
N GLU A 189 -2.65 27.24 16.44
CA GLU A 189 -2.35 28.47 15.67
C GLU A 189 -3.60 29.05 14.99
#